data_AF-A0A5B6V7D2-F1
#
_entry.id   AF-A0A5B6V7D2-F1
#
_cell.length_a   1.000
_cell.length_b   1.000
_cell.length_c   1.000
_cell.angle_alpha   90.00
_cell.angle_beta   90.00
_cell.angle_gamma   90.00
#
_symmetry.space_group_name_H-M   'P 1'
#
loop_
_entity.id
_entity.type
_entity.pdbx_description
1 polymer ?
#
loop_
_entity_poly.entity_id
_entity_poly.type
_entity_poly.pdbx_seq_one_letter_code
_entity_poly.pdbx_strand_id
1 'polypeptide(L)'
;MEKLRRKCGFEYGIDVDAEGMRGGLSLGWRDGMNLTLKFFSKSHIDVEVEEGDGKIVWRFTGFYGAFNADWMLNKELEEQIKQGWSMNEKDTLKKLGELGDRLSKWAKKEKGVRERRTKYLNSRMLKLSAEEINNEVLAEMTEIKLKMNLEVDREELFWEQRAQANWLQMGDRNTTFFHRWASYRRKKT
;
A
#
# COMPACT_ATOMS: atom_id res chain seq x y z
N MET A 1 4.30 8.74 -18.18
CA MET A 1 3.18 9.31 -17.38
C MET A 1 2.78 10.70 -17.86
N GLU A 2 3.63 11.33 -18.68
CA GLU A 2 3.43 12.62 -19.35
C GLU A 2 2.00 12.94 -19.85
N LYS A 3 1.35 12.05 -20.63
CA LYS A 3 -0.01 12.34 -21.15
C LYS A 3 -1.05 12.56 -20.04
N LEU A 4 -0.95 11.83 -18.94
CA LEU A 4 -1.82 11.99 -17.76
C LEU A 4 -1.46 13.27 -17.01
N ARG A 5 -0.17 13.51 -16.79
CA ARG A 5 0.35 14.71 -16.13
C ARG A 5 -0.10 15.99 -16.83
N ARG A 6 0.04 16.06 -18.16
CA ARG A 6 -0.43 17.20 -18.97
C ARG A 6 -1.94 17.38 -18.91
N LYS A 7 -2.72 16.29 -18.90
CA LYS A 7 -4.19 16.35 -18.71
C LYS A 7 -4.60 16.89 -17.34
N CYS A 8 -3.75 16.74 -16.32
CA CYS A 8 -3.95 17.33 -14.99
C CYS A 8 -3.49 18.79 -14.89
N GLY A 9 -3.05 19.42 -15.99
CA GLY A 9 -2.64 20.83 -16.01
C GLY A 9 -1.24 21.10 -15.46
N PHE A 10 -0.33 20.12 -15.55
CA PHE A 10 1.09 20.28 -15.24
C PHE A 10 1.90 20.22 -16.54
N GLU A 11 2.53 21.35 -16.90
CA GLU A 11 3.31 21.49 -18.14
C GLU A 11 4.64 20.73 -18.07
N TYR A 12 5.30 20.78 -16.91
CA TYR A 12 6.61 20.20 -16.67
C TYR A 12 6.53 18.99 -15.73
N GLY A 13 7.57 18.17 -15.72
CA GLY A 13 7.64 17.06 -14.78
C GLY A 13 8.73 16.03 -15.05
N ILE A 14 8.99 15.23 -14.03
CA ILE A 14 9.92 14.09 -14.02
C ILE A 14 9.10 12.81 -13.89
N ASP A 15 9.35 11.86 -14.79
CA ASP A 15 8.75 10.53 -14.75
C ASP A 15 9.85 9.50 -14.40
N VAL A 16 9.61 8.66 -13.39
CA VAL A 16 10.43 7.49 -13.08
C VAL A 16 9.64 6.26 -13.54
N ASP A 17 10.23 5.52 -14.48
CA ASP A 17 9.57 4.37 -15.08
C ASP A 17 9.23 3.28 -14.06
N ALA A 18 8.15 2.56 -14.37
CA ALA A 18 7.77 1.39 -13.62
C ALA A 18 8.78 0.25 -13.83
N GLU A 19 9.12 -0.45 -12.75
CA GLU A 19 9.72 -1.78 -12.86
C GLU A 19 8.66 -2.86 -12.60
N GLY A 20 8.39 -3.68 -13.64
CA GLY A 20 7.41 -4.75 -13.60
C GLY A 20 5.95 -4.26 -13.67
N MET A 21 5.04 -4.88 -12.92
CA MET A 21 3.60 -4.55 -12.95
C MET A 21 3.19 -3.38 -12.03
N ARG A 22 4.15 -2.66 -11.45
CA ARG A 22 3.86 -1.54 -10.53
C ARG A 22 3.65 -0.24 -11.31
N GLY A 23 2.97 0.74 -10.72
CA GLY A 23 2.93 2.09 -11.27
C GLY A 23 4.30 2.77 -11.14
N GLY A 24 4.68 3.58 -12.14
CA GLY A 24 5.84 4.46 -12.07
C GLY A 24 5.54 5.73 -11.26
N LEU A 25 6.56 6.51 -10.94
CA LEU A 25 6.41 7.79 -10.26
C LEU A 25 6.34 8.92 -11.28
N SER A 26 5.54 9.93 -11.01
CA SER A 26 5.49 11.14 -11.82
C SER A 26 5.37 12.33 -10.89
N LEU A 27 6.33 13.23 -10.96
CA LEU A 27 6.29 14.54 -10.32
C LEU A 27 6.01 15.56 -11.41
N GLY A 28 4.92 16.33 -11.28
CA GLY A 28 4.55 17.38 -12.22
C GLY A 28 4.44 18.74 -11.55
N TRP A 29 4.83 19.78 -12.27
CA TRP A 29 4.73 21.16 -11.81
C TRP A 29 4.31 22.10 -12.95
N ARG A 30 3.89 23.31 -12.57
CA ARG A 30 3.47 24.37 -13.50
C ARG A 30 4.62 25.32 -13.80
N ASP A 31 4.45 26.13 -14.83
CA ASP A 31 5.38 27.21 -15.15
C ASP A 31 5.63 28.15 -13.95
N GLY A 32 6.83 28.72 -13.90
CA GLY A 32 7.30 29.58 -12.80
C GLY A 32 8.00 28.86 -11.63
N MET A 33 8.11 27.52 -11.66
CA MET A 33 8.92 26.74 -10.72
C MET A 33 10.06 26.02 -11.44
N ASN A 34 11.29 26.20 -10.97
CA ASN A 34 12.44 25.46 -11.47
C ASN A 34 12.80 24.33 -10.50
N LEU A 35 12.66 23.09 -10.96
CA LEU A 35 12.97 21.90 -10.18
C LEU A 35 14.23 21.23 -10.73
N THR A 36 15.20 20.98 -9.84
CA THR A 36 16.40 20.21 -10.16
C THR A 36 16.35 18.87 -9.46
N LEU A 37 16.37 17.78 -10.23
CA LEU A 37 16.44 16.42 -9.70
C LEU A 37 17.76 16.18 -8.98
N LYS A 38 17.69 15.81 -7.70
CA LYS A 38 18.87 15.47 -6.89
C LYS A 38 19.05 13.97 -6.78
N PHE A 39 17.97 13.25 -6.48
CA PHE A 39 17.99 11.81 -6.35
C PHE A 39 16.63 11.21 -6.68
N PHE A 40 16.61 9.96 -7.12
CA PHE A 40 15.36 9.23 -7.32
C PHE A 40 15.58 7.73 -7.09
N SER A 41 14.50 7.05 -6.74
CA SER A 41 14.43 5.60 -6.74
C SER A 41 13.03 5.14 -7.21
N LYS A 42 12.77 3.84 -7.14
CA LYS A 42 11.45 3.25 -7.42
C LYS A 42 10.36 3.72 -6.45
N SER A 43 10.75 4.31 -5.32
CA SER A 43 9.86 4.67 -4.21
C SER A 43 9.98 6.12 -3.77
N HIS A 44 10.80 6.94 -4.41
CA HIS A 44 10.81 8.37 -4.13
C HIS A 44 11.43 9.20 -5.25
N ILE A 45 11.06 10.48 -5.25
CA ILE A 45 11.67 11.53 -6.06
C ILE A 45 12.11 12.64 -5.10
N ASP A 46 13.35 13.09 -5.24
CA ASP A 46 13.94 14.15 -4.45
C ASP A 46 14.46 15.27 -5.36
N VAL A 47 13.94 16.48 -5.17
CA VAL A 47 14.24 17.65 -6.00
C VAL A 47 14.55 18.86 -5.12
N GLU A 48 15.42 19.73 -5.63
CA GLU A 48 15.56 21.11 -5.15
C GLU A 48 14.62 22.01 -5.94
N VAL A 49 13.95 22.94 -5.24
CA VAL A 49 12.99 23.87 -5.82
C VAL A 49 13.53 25.29 -5.70
N GLU A 50 13.57 25.96 -6.85
CA GLU A 50 13.89 27.38 -6.99
C GLU A 50 12.61 28.14 -7.38
N GLU A 51 12.27 29.17 -6.59
CA GLU A 51 11.15 30.08 -6.83
C GLU A 51 11.69 31.48 -7.08
N GLY A 52 11.70 31.94 -8.33
CA GLY A 52 12.15 33.29 -8.69
C GLY A 52 13.63 33.57 -8.38
N ASP A 53 14.25 34.42 -9.19
CA ASP A 53 15.58 35.04 -8.92
C ASP A 53 16.76 34.09 -8.64
N GLY A 54 16.66 32.79 -8.98
CA GLY A 54 17.76 31.82 -8.91
C GLY A 54 18.19 31.44 -7.49
N LYS A 55 17.37 31.71 -6.46
CA LYS A 55 17.65 31.32 -5.08
C LYS A 55 16.94 30.00 -4.77
N ILE A 56 17.69 28.98 -4.32
CA ILE A 56 17.10 27.74 -3.80
C ILE A 56 16.25 28.10 -2.59
N VAL A 57 14.95 27.80 -2.65
CA VAL A 57 14.00 28.17 -1.58
C VAL A 57 13.72 26.98 -0.68
N TRP A 58 13.69 25.75 -1.22
CA TRP A 58 13.43 24.55 -0.42
C TRP A 58 13.75 23.24 -1.18
N ARG A 59 13.74 22.11 -0.46
CA ARG A 59 13.90 20.74 -0.99
C ARG A 59 12.59 19.97 -0.84
N PHE A 60 12.15 19.30 -1.90
CA PHE A 60 11.00 18.42 -1.90
C PHE A 60 11.44 16.97 -2.02
N THR A 61 10.98 16.14 -1.09
CA THR A 61 11.13 14.68 -1.20
C THR A 61 9.76 14.03 -1.13
N GLY A 62 9.31 13.49 -2.27
CA GLY A 62 8.06 12.75 -2.36
C GLY A 62 8.32 11.25 -2.28
N PHE A 63 7.72 10.57 -1.31
CA PHE A 63 7.81 9.12 -1.16
C PHE A 63 6.54 8.43 -1.67
N TYR A 64 6.74 7.29 -2.31
CA TYR A 64 5.70 6.39 -2.78
C TYR A 64 6.03 4.97 -2.32
N GLY A 65 5.24 4.46 -1.39
CA GLY A 65 5.39 3.12 -0.84
C GLY A 65 4.12 2.31 -1.02
N ALA A 66 4.27 1.01 -1.23
CA ALA A 66 3.16 0.05 -1.20
C ALA A 66 2.75 -0.25 0.25
N PHE A 67 2.46 0.80 1.03
CA PHE A 67 1.89 0.65 2.36
C PHE A 67 0.47 0.11 2.23
N ASN A 68 0.13 -0.91 3.02
CA ASN A 68 -1.26 -1.30 3.20
C ASN A 68 -1.69 -0.97 4.63
N ALA A 69 -2.86 -0.36 4.80
CA ALA A 69 -3.39 0.08 6.09
C ALA A 69 -3.52 -1.08 7.10
N ASP A 70 -3.78 -2.29 6.62
CA ASP A 70 -3.88 -3.49 7.46
C ASP A 70 -2.57 -3.86 8.17
N TRP A 71 -1.42 -3.36 7.69
CA TRP A 71 -0.12 -3.55 8.36
C TRP A 71 -0.11 -2.95 9.76
N MET A 72 -0.90 -1.90 10.02
CA MET A 72 -1.02 -1.27 11.33
C MET A 72 -1.60 -2.22 12.39
N LEU A 73 -2.31 -3.26 11.96
CA LEU A 73 -2.86 -4.28 12.86
C LEU A 73 -1.86 -5.41 13.17
N ASN A 74 -0.64 -5.33 12.63
CA ASN A 74 0.42 -6.28 12.90
C ASN A 74 1.44 -5.67 13.89
N LYS A 75 1.54 -6.30 15.06
CA LYS A 75 2.46 -5.88 16.13
C LYS A 75 3.94 -5.90 15.70
N GLU A 76 4.31 -6.70 14.71
CA GLU A 76 5.67 -6.77 14.20
C GLU A 76 6.06 -5.54 13.36
N LEU A 77 5.10 -4.76 12.85
CA LEU A 77 5.39 -3.63 11.96
C LEU A 77 6.31 -2.61 12.62
N GLU A 78 6.01 -2.24 13.86
CA GLU A 78 6.80 -1.24 14.60
C GLU A 78 8.24 -1.69 14.79
N GLU A 79 8.45 -2.98 15.06
CA GLU A 79 9.78 -3.57 15.17
C GLU A 79 10.50 -3.63 13.80
N GLN A 80 9.76 -3.89 12.72
CA GLN A 80 10.30 -3.78 11.36
C GLN A 80 10.68 -2.34 10.98
N ILE A 81 10.04 -1.33 11.56
CA ILE A 81 10.43 0.07 11.35
C ILE A 81 11.66 0.38 12.20
N LYS A 82 11.61 0.10 13.51
CA LYS A 82 12.69 0.39 14.46
C LYS A 82 14.02 -0.21 14.04
N GLN A 83 14.07 -1.52 13.77
CA GLN A 83 15.36 -2.15 13.43
C GLN A 83 15.86 -1.72 12.04
N GLY A 84 14.98 -1.27 11.13
CA GLY A 84 15.36 -0.79 9.80
C GLY A 84 15.89 0.64 9.86
N TRP A 85 15.28 1.48 10.70
CA TRP A 85 15.66 2.87 10.90
C TRP A 85 16.98 3.03 11.66
N SER A 86 17.24 2.12 12.60
CA SER A 86 18.46 2.13 13.44
C SER A 86 19.73 1.66 12.71
N MET A 87 19.68 1.38 11.40
CA MET A 87 20.89 1.08 10.62
C MET A 87 21.79 2.34 10.56
N ASN A 88 23.10 2.13 10.68
CA ASN A 88 24.10 3.14 11.05
C ASN A 88 24.47 4.14 9.94
N GLU A 89 23.53 4.46 9.06
CA GLU A 89 23.76 5.29 7.89
C GLU A 89 23.41 6.76 8.17
N LYS A 90 24.28 7.70 7.80
CA LYS A 90 24.01 9.14 7.97
C LYS A 90 23.03 9.67 6.92
N ASP A 91 22.91 8.98 5.79
CA ASP A 91 22.02 9.38 4.69
C ASP A 91 20.59 8.89 4.93
N THR A 92 19.69 9.85 5.15
CA THR A 92 18.26 9.61 5.37
C THR A 92 17.56 9.01 4.15
N LEU A 93 17.95 9.38 2.92
CA LEU A 93 17.33 8.87 1.70
C LEU A 93 17.67 7.40 1.48
N LYS A 94 18.93 7.04 1.74
CA LYS A 94 19.36 5.64 1.66
C LYS A 94 18.70 4.78 2.74
N LYS A 95 18.61 5.27 3.98
CA LYS A 95 17.84 4.63 5.07
C LYS A 95 16.38 4.35 4.69
N LEU A 96 15.73 5.32 4.06
CA LEU A 96 14.33 5.16 3.62
C LEU A 96 14.20 4.14 2.50
N GLY A 97 15.15 4.10 1.56
CA GLY A 97 15.23 3.05 0.54
C GLY A 97 15.34 1.64 1.14
N GLU A 98 16.29 1.46 2.07
CA GLU A 98 16.52 0.19 2.76
C GLU A 98 15.31 -0.24 3.61
N LEU A 99 14.68 0.69 4.32
CA LEU A 99 13.44 0.44 5.05
C LEU A 99 12.32 -0.01 4.12
N GLY A 100 12.16 0.65 2.96
CA GLY A 100 11.16 0.28 1.95
C GLY A 100 11.33 -1.15 1.43
N ASP A 101 12.57 -1.55 1.16
CA ASP A 101 12.91 -2.91 0.73
C ASP A 101 12.65 -3.94 1.83
N ARG A 102 13.00 -3.60 3.07
CA ARG A 102 12.74 -4.44 4.24
C ARG A 102 11.25 -4.68 4.43
N LEU A 103 10.45 -3.61 4.49
CA LEU A 103 9.00 -3.69 4.64
C LEU A 103 8.37 -4.46 3.47
N SER A 104 8.87 -4.27 2.25
CA SER A 104 8.42 -5.04 1.08
C SER A 104 8.68 -6.54 1.21
N LYS A 105 9.83 -6.95 1.75
CA LYS A 105 10.15 -8.37 2.01
C LYS A 105 9.28 -8.94 3.12
N TRP A 106 9.14 -8.20 4.23
CA TRP A 106 8.29 -8.59 5.35
C TRP A 106 6.83 -8.76 4.92
N ALA A 107 6.27 -7.80 4.17
CA ALA A 107 4.88 -7.86 3.72
C ALA A 107 4.59 -9.09 2.84
N LYS A 108 5.54 -9.50 1.97
CA LYS A 108 5.42 -10.73 1.17
C LYS A 108 5.37 -11.97 2.07
N LYS A 109 6.24 -12.03 3.10
CA LYS A 109 6.25 -13.14 4.06
C LYS A 109 4.94 -13.18 4.86
N GLU A 110 4.49 -12.04 5.36
CA GLU A 110 3.27 -11.89 6.14
C GLU A 110 2.03 -12.33 5.35
N LYS A 111 1.93 -11.95 4.07
CA LYS A 111 0.86 -12.42 3.19
C LYS A 111 0.78 -13.95 3.16
N GLY A 112 1.92 -14.62 3.00
CA GLY A 112 1.97 -16.09 2.99
C GLY A 112 1.63 -16.72 4.34
N VAL A 113 1.93 -16.05 5.47
CA VAL A 113 1.51 -16.50 6.82
C VAL A 113 -0.01 -16.37 6.96
N ARG A 114 -0.59 -15.25 6.52
CA ARG A 114 -2.04 -15.01 6.55
C ARG A 114 -2.81 -16.04 5.74
N GLU A 115 -2.42 -16.29 4.50
CA GLU A 115 -3.08 -17.28 3.64
C GLU A 115 -3.09 -18.68 4.28
N ARG A 116 -2.00 -19.07 4.95
CA ARG A 116 -1.92 -20.33 5.70
C ARG A 116 -2.85 -20.33 6.92
N ARG A 117 -2.88 -19.22 7.68
CA ARG A 117 -3.77 -19.05 8.84
C ARG A 117 -5.24 -19.14 8.45
N THR A 118 -5.67 -18.40 7.42
CA THR A 118 -7.05 -18.43 6.92
C THR A 118 -7.48 -19.84 6.49
N LYS A 119 -6.60 -20.56 5.77
CA LYS A 119 -6.84 -21.96 5.40
C LYS A 119 -6.99 -22.86 6.63
N TYR A 120 -6.11 -22.71 7.62
CA TYR A 120 -6.17 -23.47 8.87
C TYR A 120 -7.47 -23.20 9.65
N LEU A 121 -7.82 -21.92 9.87
CA LEU A 121 -9.05 -21.54 10.58
C LEU A 121 -10.30 -22.09 9.91
N ASN A 122 -10.40 -21.97 8.57
CA ASN A 122 -11.50 -22.55 7.81
C ASN A 122 -11.57 -24.08 7.95
N SER A 123 -10.43 -24.77 7.84
CA SER A 123 -10.40 -26.23 7.99
C SER A 123 -10.80 -26.67 9.39
N ARG A 124 -10.33 -25.97 10.43
CA ARG A 124 -10.67 -26.29 11.82
C ARG A 124 -12.14 -26.01 12.12
N MET A 125 -12.69 -24.90 11.62
CA MET A 125 -14.12 -24.60 11.73
C MET A 125 -14.98 -25.70 11.12
N LEU A 126 -14.62 -26.20 9.93
CA LEU A 126 -15.35 -27.30 9.28
C LEU A 126 -15.30 -28.58 10.11
N LYS A 127 -14.15 -28.92 10.71
CA LYS A 127 -14.03 -30.09 11.59
C LYS A 127 -14.92 -29.97 12.83
N LEU A 128 -14.82 -28.84 13.54
CA LEU A 128 -15.64 -28.59 14.73
C LEU A 128 -17.14 -28.63 14.41
N SER A 129 -17.54 -28.15 13.22
CA SER A 129 -18.95 -28.18 12.79
C SER A 129 -19.54 -29.58 12.62
N ALA A 130 -18.69 -30.60 12.51
CA ALA A 130 -19.06 -32.00 12.42
C ALA A 130 -18.88 -32.76 13.75
N GLU A 131 -18.28 -32.14 14.76
CA GLU A 131 -18.10 -32.71 16.10
C GLU A 131 -19.40 -32.58 16.93
N GLU A 132 -19.53 -33.39 17.98
CA GLU A 132 -20.68 -33.32 18.87
C GLU A 132 -20.67 -32.01 19.68
N ILE A 133 -21.83 -31.35 19.77
CA ILE A 133 -21.94 -30.05 20.42
C ILE A 133 -21.71 -30.22 21.93
N ASN A 134 -20.65 -29.60 22.43
CA ASN A 134 -20.38 -29.46 23.85
C ASN A 134 -19.78 -28.07 24.14
N ASN A 135 -19.61 -27.74 25.42
CA ASN A 135 -19.14 -26.41 25.83
C ASN A 135 -17.72 -26.09 25.33
N GLU A 136 -16.84 -27.10 25.22
CA GLU A 136 -15.47 -26.92 24.75
C GLU A 136 -15.42 -26.65 23.24
N VAL A 137 -16.16 -27.46 22.46
CA VAL A 137 -16.34 -27.27 21.01
C VAL A 137 -16.98 -25.90 20.74
N LEU A 138 -17.98 -25.49 21.52
CA LEU A 138 -18.61 -24.18 21.37
C LEU A 138 -17.63 -23.05 21.68
N ALA A 139 -16.84 -23.16 22.74
CA ALA A 139 -15.81 -22.18 23.08
C ALA A 139 -14.77 -22.03 21.96
N GLU A 140 -14.24 -23.14 21.45
CA GLU A 140 -13.27 -23.11 20.35
C GLU A 140 -13.89 -22.53 19.07
N MET A 141 -15.13 -22.90 18.73
CA MET A 141 -15.85 -22.32 17.59
C MET A 141 -15.96 -20.80 17.71
N THR A 142 -16.31 -20.29 18.88
CA THR A 142 -16.40 -18.84 19.10
C THR A 142 -15.04 -18.15 18.93
N GLU A 143 -13.97 -18.74 19.47
CA GLU A 143 -12.62 -18.22 19.31
C GLU A 143 -12.17 -18.19 17.83
N ILE A 144 -12.46 -19.25 17.08
CA ILE A 144 -12.13 -19.30 15.65
C ILE A 144 -12.96 -18.28 14.86
N LYS A 145 -14.25 -18.11 15.15
CA LYS A 145 -15.07 -17.05 14.51
C LYS A 145 -14.49 -15.67 14.77
N LEU A 146 -14.08 -15.38 16.01
CA LEU A 146 -13.42 -14.12 16.34
C LEU A 146 -12.13 -13.93 15.54
N LYS A 147 -11.27 -14.94 15.46
CA LYS A 147 -10.04 -14.89 14.66
C LYS A 147 -10.33 -14.68 13.17
N MET A 148 -11.36 -15.34 12.63
CA MET A 148 -11.78 -15.17 11.24
C MET A 148 -12.28 -13.75 10.97
N ASN A 149 -13.13 -13.20 11.84
CA ASN A 149 -13.61 -11.83 11.72
C ASN A 149 -12.46 -10.83 11.69
N LEU A 150 -11.47 -10.98 12.58
CA LEU A 150 -10.27 -10.11 12.56
C LEU A 150 -9.48 -10.18 11.24
N GLU A 151 -9.44 -11.33 10.57
CA GLU A 151 -8.80 -11.43 9.25
C GLU A 151 -9.67 -10.78 8.15
N VAL A 152 -11.00 -10.81 8.28
CA VAL A 152 -11.92 -10.10 7.39
C VAL A 152 -11.77 -8.59 7.55
N ASP A 153 -11.73 -8.08 8.78
CA ASP A 153 -11.54 -6.64 9.07
C ASP A 153 -10.23 -6.11 8.46
N ARG A 154 -9.17 -6.93 8.48
CA ARG A 154 -7.90 -6.62 7.80
C ARG A 154 -8.05 -6.55 6.28
N GLU A 155 -8.80 -7.47 5.68
CA GLU A 155 -9.07 -7.42 4.25
C GLU A 155 -9.93 -6.21 3.90
N GLU A 156 -10.88 -5.83 4.75
CA GLU A 156 -11.70 -4.64 4.59
C GLU A 156 -10.84 -3.38 4.53
N LEU A 157 -9.95 -3.16 5.51
CA LEU A 157 -9.01 -2.02 5.52
C LEU A 157 -8.15 -1.97 4.24
N PHE A 158 -7.69 -3.12 3.77
CA PHE A 158 -6.95 -3.21 2.51
C PHE A 158 -7.80 -2.80 1.31
N TRP A 159 -9.06 -3.22 1.26
CA TRP A 159 -9.97 -2.87 0.18
C TRP A 159 -10.44 -1.41 0.24
N GLU A 160 -10.66 -0.85 1.43
CA GLU A 160 -11.00 0.55 1.63
C GLU A 160 -9.90 1.47 1.12
N GLN A 161 -8.65 1.20 1.49
CA GLN A 161 -7.51 1.99 1.00
C GLN A 161 -7.40 1.94 -0.53
N ARG A 162 -7.63 0.77 -1.14
CA ARG A 162 -7.63 0.62 -2.60
C ARG A 162 -8.84 1.27 -3.25
N ALA A 163 -10.00 1.23 -2.61
CA ALA A 163 -11.20 1.90 -3.10
C ALA A 163 -10.98 3.41 -3.15
N GLN A 164 -10.37 4.00 -2.11
CA GLN A 164 -9.96 5.41 -2.10
C GLN A 164 -8.92 5.71 -3.20
N ALA A 165 -7.90 4.87 -3.37
CA ALA A 165 -6.91 5.03 -4.45
C ALA A 165 -7.53 4.92 -5.84
N ASN A 166 -8.45 3.96 -6.05
CA ASN A 166 -9.19 3.80 -7.29
C ASN A 166 -10.10 4.99 -7.57
N TRP A 167 -10.74 5.53 -6.53
CA TRP A 167 -11.59 6.71 -6.62
C TRP A 167 -10.78 7.95 -6.98
N LEU A 168 -9.60 8.14 -6.37
CA LEU A 168 -8.66 9.20 -6.75
C LEU A 168 -8.16 9.07 -8.19
N GLN A 169 -7.93 7.84 -8.67
CA GLN A 169 -7.44 7.60 -10.03
C GLN A 169 -8.53 7.75 -11.11
N MET A 170 -9.76 7.31 -10.83
CA MET A 170 -10.85 7.27 -11.82
C MET A 170 -11.84 8.43 -11.68
N GLY A 171 -11.84 9.15 -10.56
CA GLY A 171 -12.87 10.11 -10.19
C GLY A 171 -14.26 9.46 -10.05
N ASP A 172 -15.30 10.28 -9.97
CA ASP A 172 -16.70 9.85 -10.10
C ASP A 172 -17.08 9.52 -11.56
N ARG A 173 -16.24 8.71 -12.21
CA ARG A 173 -16.56 8.15 -13.51
C ARG A 173 -17.14 6.77 -13.25
N ASN A 174 -18.43 6.64 -13.50
CA ASN A 174 -19.20 5.40 -13.45
C ASN A 174 -18.67 4.40 -14.51
N THR A 175 -17.48 3.85 -14.28
CA THR A 175 -16.75 3.06 -15.29
C THR A 175 -17.32 1.66 -15.46
N THR A 176 -17.13 1.09 -16.65
CA THR A 176 -17.50 -0.30 -16.96
C THR A 176 -16.85 -1.32 -16.02
N PHE A 177 -15.72 -0.99 -15.38
CA PHE A 177 -15.12 -1.80 -14.33
C PHE A 177 -16.02 -1.90 -13.09
N PHE A 178 -16.59 -0.78 -12.63
CA PHE A 178 -17.53 -0.79 -11.49
C PHE A 178 -18.76 -1.63 -11.80
N HIS A 179 -19.33 -1.49 -13.01
CA HIS A 179 -20.43 -2.33 -13.48
C HIS A 179 -20.06 -3.81 -13.60
N ARG A 180 -18.87 -4.11 -14.14
CA ARG A 180 -18.35 -5.49 -14.22
C ARG A 180 -18.09 -6.09 -12.85
N TRP A 181 -17.56 -5.31 -11.91
CA TRP A 181 -17.21 -5.76 -10.57
C TRP A 181 -18.45 -5.92 -9.67
N ALA A 182 -19.41 -4.99 -9.75
CA ALA A 182 -20.72 -5.12 -9.13
C ALA A 182 -21.46 -6.34 -9.68
N SER A 183 -21.42 -6.56 -11.00
CA SER A 183 -21.97 -7.77 -11.64
C SER A 183 -21.26 -9.05 -11.20
N TYR A 184 -19.95 -9.00 -10.97
CA TYR A 184 -19.16 -10.12 -10.48
C TYR A 184 -19.51 -10.49 -9.03
N ARG A 185 -19.67 -9.48 -8.14
CA ARG A 185 -20.09 -9.71 -6.74
C ARG A 185 -21.49 -10.31 -6.65
N ARG A 186 -22.42 -9.85 -7.50
CA ARG A 186 -23.81 -10.36 -7.57
C ARG A 186 -23.91 -11.83 -7.99
N LYS A 187 -22.88 -12.38 -8.63
CA LYS A 187 -22.80 -13.80 -9.02
C LYS A 187 -22.23 -14.72 -7.93
N LYS A 188 -21.63 -14.15 -6.87
CA LYS A 188 -21.02 -14.91 -5.77
C LYS A 188 -21.88 -14.95 -4.50
N THR A 189 -23.01 -14.23 -4.51
CA THR A 189 -24.06 -14.30 -3.48
C THR A 189 -25.14 -15.22 -3.98
#